data_AF-A0A5P8Z1D9-F1
#
_entry.id   AF-A0A5P8Z1D9-F1
#
_cell.length_a   1.000
_cell.length_b   1.000
_cell.length_c   1.000
_cell.angle_alpha   90.00
_cell.angle_beta   90.00
_cell.angle_gamma   90.00
#
_symmetry.space_group_name_H-M   'P 1'
#
loop_
_entity.id
_entity.type
_entity.pdbx_description
1 polymer ?
#
loop_
_entity_poly.entity_id
_entity_poly.type
_entity_poly.pdbx_seq_one_letter_code
_entity_poly.pdbx_strand_id
1 'polypeptide(L)'
;MSEKLIALIILSPIVLVVIFAAIHEYRRYKSEGRATYGLAYDETTGTTYLTGIADDEEAFDPDEFDPSSYDEIRDRSEDETGKP
;
A
#
# COMPACT_ATOMS: atom_id res chain seq x y z
N MET A 1 33.09 -20.25 -20.97
CA MET A 1 32.15 -19.89 -19.88
C MET A 1 30.93 -20.81 -20.00
N SER A 2 30.45 -21.40 -18.92
CA SER A 2 29.33 -22.37 -18.97
C SER A 2 27.99 -21.66 -19.19
N GLU A 3 27.11 -22.23 -20.02
CA GLU A 3 25.74 -21.74 -20.27
C GLU A 3 24.95 -21.57 -18.97
N LYS A 4 25.12 -22.51 -18.03
CA LYS A 4 24.50 -22.45 -16.70
C LYS A 4 24.96 -21.25 -15.90
N LEU A 5 26.23 -20.87 -16.05
CA LEU A 5 26.84 -19.76 -15.32
C LEU A 5 26.35 -18.41 -15.86
N ILE A 6 26.14 -18.31 -17.18
CA ILE A 6 25.53 -17.13 -17.82
C ILE A 6 24.07 -16.98 -17.36
N ALA A 7 23.30 -18.08 -17.33
CA ALA A 7 21.92 -18.05 -16.85
C ALA A 7 21.83 -17.57 -15.38
N LEU A 8 22.73 -18.04 -14.51
CA LEU A 8 22.80 -17.60 -13.11
C LEU A 8 23.13 -16.11 -12.98
N ILE A 9 24.07 -15.60 -13.79
CA ILE A 9 24.40 -14.17 -13.78
C ILE A 9 23.18 -13.34 -14.22
N ILE A 10 22.48 -13.76 -15.26
CA ILE A 10 21.29 -13.06 -15.76
C ILE A 10 20.16 -13.09 -14.72
N LEU A 11 19.95 -14.21 -14.02
CA LEU A 11 18.92 -14.31 -12.98
C LEU A 11 19.29 -13.58 -11.68
N SER A 12 20.59 -13.47 -11.38
CA SER A 12 21.09 -12.97 -10.10
C SER A 12 20.47 -11.65 -9.62
N PRO A 13 20.28 -10.59 -10.44
CA PRO A 13 19.65 -9.36 -9.94
C PRO A 13 18.22 -9.59 -9.41
N ILE A 14 17.42 -10.39 -10.10
CA ILE A 14 16.03 -10.69 -9.70
C ILE A 14 16.06 -11.53 -8.42
N VAL A 15 16.89 -12.56 -8.39
CA VAL A 15 17.01 -13.47 -7.23
C VAL A 15 17.43 -12.68 -5.99
N LEU A 16 18.39 -11.77 -6.11
CA LEU A 16 18.86 -10.95 -5.00
C LEU A 16 17.75 -10.04 -4.46
N VAL A 17 16.97 -9.40 -5.33
CA VAL A 17 15.82 -8.57 -4.91
C VAL A 17 14.77 -9.41 -4.19
N VAL A 18 14.43 -10.58 -4.71
CA VAL A 18 13.44 -11.48 -4.10
C VAL A 18 13.92 -11.99 -2.72
N ILE A 19 15.18 -12.41 -2.61
CA ILE A 19 15.76 -12.83 -1.32
C ILE A 19 15.74 -11.68 -0.32
N PHE A 20 16.13 -10.48 -0.74
CA PHE A 20 16.10 -9.30 0.12
C PHE A 20 14.69 -8.99 0.60
N ALA A 21 13.70 -8.97 -0.30
CA ALA A 21 12.30 -8.73 0.05
C ALA A 21 11.76 -9.80 1.01
N ALA A 22 12.09 -11.08 0.79
CA ALA A 22 11.68 -12.16 1.69
C ALA A 22 12.28 -12.03 3.09
N ILE A 23 13.56 -11.65 3.19
CA ILE A 23 14.22 -11.38 4.49
C ILE A 23 13.58 -10.18 5.18
N HIS A 24 13.31 -9.11 4.41
CA HIS A 24 12.68 -7.90 4.93
C HIS A 24 11.28 -8.20 5.48
N GLU A 25 10.45 -8.90 4.70
CA GLU A 25 9.09 -9.27 5.10
C GLU A 25 9.08 -10.27 6.26
N TYR A 26 10.03 -11.22 6.32
CA TYR A 26 10.16 -12.11 7.47
C TYR A 26 10.50 -11.35 8.76
N ARG A 27 11.37 -10.34 8.67
CA ARG A 27 11.71 -9.49 9.81
C ARG A 27 10.50 -8.66 10.24
N ARG A 28 9.78 -8.07 9.29
CA ARG A 28 8.54 -7.32 9.52
C ARG A 28 7.49 -8.20 10.20
N TYR A 29 7.25 -9.40 9.66
CA TYR A 29 6.31 -10.36 10.24
C TYR A 29 6.64 -10.70 11.70
N LYS A 30 7.93 -10.82 12.03
CA LYS A 30 8.34 -11.09 13.41
C LYS A 30 8.14 -9.90 14.35
N SER A 31 8.21 -8.66 13.86
CA SER A 31 8.04 -7.44 14.67
C SER A 31 6.57 -7.00 14.77
N GLU A 32 5.82 -7.09 13.69
CA GLU A 32 4.48 -6.51 13.53
C GLU A 32 3.37 -7.58 13.47
N GLY A 33 3.70 -8.85 13.28
CA GLY A 33 2.71 -9.92 13.14
C GLY A 33 2.19 -10.07 11.71
N ARG A 34 0.97 -10.59 11.56
CA ARG A 34 0.35 -10.79 10.24
C ARG A 34 0.03 -9.42 9.65
N ALA A 35 0.41 -9.19 8.39
CA ALA A 35 -0.14 -8.03 7.68
C ALA A 35 -1.58 -8.33 7.30
N THR A 36 -2.46 -7.38 7.60
CA THR A 36 -3.77 -7.25 6.97
C THR A 36 -3.57 -6.41 5.71
N TYR A 37 -3.97 -6.92 4.56
CA TYR A 37 -3.87 -6.19 3.30
C TYR A 37 -5.27 -5.75 2.88
N GLY A 38 -5.39 -4.50 2.47
CA GLY A 38 -6.65 -3.89 2.11
C GLY A 38 -6.47 -2.72 1.15
N LEU A 39 -7.58 -2.13 0.77
CA LEU A 39 -7.61 -0.88 0.03
C LEU A 39 -7.39 0.28 1.01
N ALA A 40 -6.50 1.21 0.69
CA ALA A 40 -6.37 2.48 1.37
C ALA A 40 -6.80 3.60 0.42
N TYR A 41 -7.53 4.59 0.95
CA TYR A 41 -7.94 5.77 0.21
C TYR A 41 -7.02 6.95 0.52
N ASP A 42 -6.47 7.59 -0.51
CA ASP A 42 -5.72 8.84 -0.41
C ASP A 42 -6.64 10.01 -0.77
N GLU A 43 -7.05 10.76 0.26
CA GLU A 43 -7.90 11.94 0.12
C GLU A 43 -7.27 13.06 -0.71
N THR A 44 -5.94 13.15 -0.71
CA THR A 44 -5.21 14.21 -1.42
C THR A 44 -5.29 14.03 -2.92
N THR A 45 -5.16 12.78 -3.38
CA THR A 45 -5.21 12.44 -4.81
C THR A 45 -6.57 11.94 -5.26
N GLY A 46 -7.46 11.60 -4.32
CA GLY A 46 -8.74 10.96 -4.58
C GLY A 46 -8.57 9.55 -5.15
N THR A 47 -7.47 8.85 -4.83
CA THR A 47 -7.18 7.51 -5.37
C THR A 47 -7.17 6.44 -4.29
N THR A 48 -7.63 5.25 -4.66
CA THR A 48 -7.55 4.06 -3.79
C THR A 48 -6.44 3.13 -4.27
N TYR A 49 -5.61 2.63 -3.36
CA TYR A 49 -4.51 1.72 -3.68
C TYR A 49 -4.44 0.55 -2.69
N LEU A 50 -3.87 -0.57 -3.13
CA LEU A 50 -3.68 -1.75 -2.29
C LEU A 50 -2.43 -1.57 -1.42
N THR A 51 -2.56 -1.69 -0.10
CA THR A 51 -1.43 -1.60 0.83
C THR A 51 -1.65 -2.47 2.07
N GLY A 52 -0.64 -2.55 2.93
CA GLY A 52 -0.80 -3.07 4.28
C GLY A 52 -1.60 -2.08 5.13
N ILE A 53 -2.62 -2.59 5.81
CA ILE A 53 -3.46 -1.88 6.75
C ILE A 53 -2.97 -2.26 8.15
N ALA A 54 -2.68 -1.25 8.98
CA ALA A 54 -2.29 -1.47 10.36
C ALA A 54 -3.45 -2.10 11.15
N ASP A 55 -3.17 -2.80 12.25
CA ASP A 55 -4.22 -3.47 13.04
C ASP A 55 -5.23 -2.49 13.65
N ASP A 56 -4.87 -1.21 13.78
CA ASP A 56 -5.70 -0.10 14.26
C ASP A 56 -6.38 0.70 13.14
N GLU A 57 -6.14 0.34 11.89
CA GLU A 57 -6.75 0.95 10.71
C GLU A 57 -7.77 0.01 10.06
N GLU A 58 -8.82 0.57 9.49
CA GLU A 58 -9.82 -0.18 8.73
C GLU A 58 -9.58 0.02 7.24
N ALA A 59 -9.67 -1.07 6.47
CA ALA A 59 -9.52 -1.00 5.02
C ALA A 59 -10.69 -0.21 4.41
N PHE A 60 -10.41 0.63 3.42
CA PHE A 60 -11.43 1.33 2.65
C PHE A 60 -12.35 0.33 1.93
N ASP A 61 -13.65 0.41 2.23
CA ASP A 61 -14.69 -0.35 1.54
C ASP A 61 -15.35 0.52 0.45
N PRO A 62 -15.16 0.22 -0.85
CA PRO A 62 -15.80 0.97 -1.93
C PRO A 62 -17.32 0.83 -1.94
N ASP A 63 -17.89 -0.22 -1.34
CA ASP A 63 -19.34 -0.41 -1.27
C ASP A 63 -20.00 0.54 -0.24
N GLU A 64 -19.24 1.01 0.74
CA GLU A 64 -19.67 2.03 1.72
C GLU A 64 -19.48 3.46 1.21
N PHE A 65 -18.70 3.66 0.14
CA PHE A 65 -18.42 4.99 -0.41
C PHE A 65 -19.59 5.48 -1.28
N ASP A 66 -20.26 6.56 -0.83
CA ASP A 66 -21.29 7.23 -1.60
C ASP A 66 -20.71 8.42 -2.40
N PRO A 67 -20.47 8.29 -3.72
CA PRO A 67 -19.93 9.38 -4.53
C PRO A 67 -20.88 10.57 -4.65
N SER A 68 -22.19 10.40 -4.36
CA SER A 68 -23.15 11.50 -4.37
C SER A 68 -23.03 12.42 -3.13
N SER A 69 -22.36 11.96 -2.08
CA SER A 69 -22.04 12.75 -0.89
C SER A 69 -20.81 13.65 -1.06
N TYR A 70 -20.14 13.62 -2.21
CA TYR A 70 -18.92 14.40 -2.48
C TYR A 70 -19.14 15.91 -2.32
N ASP A 71 -20.32 16.42 -2.70
CA ASP A 71 -20.65 17.85 -2.51
C ASP A 71 -20.66 18.24 -1.01
N GLU A 72 -21.11 17.36 -0.11
CA GLU A 72 -21.12 17.61 1.34
C GLU A 72 -19.71 17.53 1.96
N ILE A 73 -18.84 16.68 1.40
CA ILE A 73 -17.44 16.55 1.83
C ILE A 73 -16.65 17.79 1.38
N ARG A 74 -16.86 18.26 0.14
CA ARG A 74 -16.24 19.49 -0.36
C ARG A 74 -16.62 20.68 0.50
N ASP A 75 -17.91 20.89 0.75
CA ASP A 75 -18.40 22.06 1.49
C ASP A 75 -17.85 22.10 2.92
N ARG A 76 -17.65 20.93 3.56
CA ARG A 76 -17.04 20.83 4.91
C ARG A 76 -15.54 21.13 4.92
N SER A 77 -14.82 20.75 3.87
CA SER A 77 -13.37 21.01 3.74
C SER A 77 -13.04 22.50 3.47
N GLU A 78 -13.96 23.23 2.83
CA GLU A 78 -13.85 24.68 2.62
C GLU A 78 -14.09 25.47 3.92
N ASP A 79 -14.94 24.99 4.83
CA ASP A 79 -15.18 25.62 6.13
C ASP A 79 -13.98 25.49 7.10
N GLU A 80 -13.20 24.41 7.06
CA GLU A 80 -12.03 24.23 7.93
C GLU A 80 -10.79 25.02 7.47
N THR A 81 -10.70 25.35 6.18
CA THR A 81 -9.64 26.22 5.63
C THR A 81 -10.01 27.71 5.62
N GLY A 82 -11.25 28.04 5.99
CA GLY A 82 -11.84 29.38 5.98
C GLY A 82 -11.91 30.08 7.33
N LYS A 83 -10.92 29.94 8.23
CA LYS A 83 -10.84 30.79 9.43
C LYS A 83 -9.88 31.97 9.18
N PRO A 84 -10.32 33.25 9.38
CA PRO A 84 -9.43 34.41 9.29
C PRO A 84 -8.34 34.41 10.38
#